data_AF-A0A645A6B2-F1
#
_entry.id   AF-A0A645A6B2-F1
#
_cell.length_a   1.000
_cell.length_b   1.000
_cell.length_c   1.000
_cell.angle_alpha   90.00
_cell.angle_beta   90.00
_cell.angle_gamma   90.00
#
_symmetry.space_group_name_H-M   'P 1'
#
loop_
_entity.id
_entity.type
_entity.pdbx_description
1 polymer ?
#
loop_
_entity_poly.entity_id
_entity_poly.type
_entity_poly.pdbx_seq_one_letter_code
_entity_poly.pdbx_strand_id
1 'polypeptide(L)'
;MLSFAQAANGVGILLTFEVVAFLIYNCCMFIVKANRSTSGYMSSLIGAFSAVILSNLILLFVFFRTGSYYNHGIIGVYYALLTYAISFIISGVTISIINKKREKQSDK
;
A
#
# COMPACT_ATOMS: atom_id res chain seq x y z
N MET A 1 17.13 -25.63 -7.56
CA MET A 1 16.81 -24.41 -8.32
C MET A 1 15.31 -24.29 -8.43
N LEU A 2 14.69 -23.24 -7.89
CA LEU A 2 13.32 -22.90 -8.30
C LEU A 2 13.37 -22.57 -9.79
N SER A 3 12.43 -23.09 -10.59
CA SER A 3 12.36 -22.70 -12.00
C SER A 3 11.98 -21.22 -12.09
N PHE A 4 12.54 -20.49 -13.06
CA PHE A 4 12.19 -19.10 -13.34
C PHE A 4 10.66 -18.88 -13.44
N ALA A 5 9.93 -19.87 -13.94
CA ALA A 5 8.47 -19.86 -14.04
C ALA A 5 7.76 -19.79 -12.67
N GLN A 6 8.26 -20.49 -11.64
CA GLN A 6 7.68 -20.41 -10.30
C GLN A 6 7.94 -19.06 -9.63
N ALA A 7 9.12 -18.48 -9.84
CA ALA A 7 9.44 -17.13 -9.34
C ALA A 7 8.59 -16.05 -10.04
N ALA A 8 8.40 -16.16 -11.36
CA ALA A 8 7.55 -15.26 -12.13
C ALA A 8 6.08 -15.29 -11.67
N ASN A 9 5.56 -16.48 -11.37
CA ASN A 9 4.19 -16.64 -10.85
C ASN A 9 4.02 -15.99 -9.46
N GLY A 10 5.03 -16.10 -8.57
CA GLY A 10 4.99 -15.46 -7.25
C GLY A 10 5.00 -13.93 -7.34
N VAL A 11 5.80 -13.37 -8.24
CA VAL A 11 5.85 -11.92 -8.49
C VAL A 11 4.53 -11.41 -9.09
N GLY A 12 3.92 -12.16 -10.02
CA GLY A 12 2.63 -11.81 -10.61
C GLY A 12 1.50 -11.74 -9.57
N ILE A 13 1.49 -12.66 -8.60
CA ILE A 13 0.52 -12.67 -7.50
C ILE A 13 0.71 -11.43 -6.60
N LEU A 14 1.96 -11.09 -6.25
CA LEU A 14 2.26 -9.91 -5.44
C LEU A 14 1.83 -8.60 -6.13
N LEU A 15 2.16 -8.45 -7.42
CA LEU A 15 1.73 -7.29 -8.21
C LEU A 15 0.21 -7.18 -8.29
N THR A 16 -0.48 -8.30 -8.46
CA THR A 16 -1.96 -8.31 -8.47
C THR A 16 -2.52 -7.81 -7.15
N PHE A 17 -1.96 -8.25 -6.02
CA PHE A 17 -2.41 -7.77 -4.70
C PHE A 17 -2.10 -6.29 -4.47
N GLU A 18 -0.94 -5.82 -4.91
CA GLU A 18 -0.59 -4.40 -4.83
C GLU A 18 -1.62 -3.54 -5.59
N VAL A 19 -1.96 -3.93 -6.82
CA VAL A 19 -2.95 -3.23 -7.65
C VAL A 19 -4.33 -3.26 -7.00
N VAL A 20 -4.78 -4.42 -6.50
CA VAL A 20 -6.08 -4.54 -5.83
C VAL A 20 -6.12 -3.68 -4.57
N ALA A 21 -5.08 -3.71 -3.74
CA ALA A 21 -4.99 -2.88 -2.53
C ALA A 21 -5.00 -1.38 -2.88
N PHE A 22 -4.27 -0.98 -3.92
CA PHE A 22 -4.26 0.39 -4.42
C PHE A 22 -5.65 0.84 -4.89
N LEU A 23 -6.37 0.01 -5.66
CA LEU A 23 -7.72 0.34 -6.12
C LEU A 23 -8.69 0.48 -4.95
N ILE A 24 -8.69 -0.47 -4.00
CA ILE A 24 -9.52 -0.42 -2.79
C ILE A 24 -9.22 0.85 -2.00
N TYR A 25 -7.94 1.19 -1.80
CA TYR A 25 -7.53 2.40 -1.11
C TYR A 25 -8.12 3.65 -1.79
N ASN A 26 -7.99 3.78 -3.11
CA ASN A 26 -8.51 4.94 -3.83
C ASN A 26 -10.04 5.03 -3.72
N CYS A 27 -10.75 3.91 -3.84
CA CYS A 27 -12.21 3.86 -3.62
C CYS A 27 -12.58 4.34 -2.21
N CYS A 28 -11.90 3.84 -1.17
CA CYS A 28 -12.13 4.24 0.22
C CYS A 28 -11.86 5.74 0.42
N MET A 29 -10.76 6.25 -0.13
CA MET A 29 -10.40 7.67 0.00
C MET A 29 -11.40 8.57 -0.72
N PHE A 30 -11.97 8.15 -1.86
CA PHE A 30 -12.97 8.91 -2.59
C PHE A 30 -14.31 9.04 -1.83
N ILE A 31 -14.68 8.04 -1.03
CA ILE A 31 -15.89 8.08 -0.20
C ILE A 31 -15.79 9.20 0.84
N VAL A 32 -14.60 9.44 1.41
CA VAL A 32 -14.37 10.45 2.45
C VAL A 32 -14.43 11.87 1.87
N LYS A 33 -15.41 12.65 2.32
CA LYS A 33 -15.68 14.02 1.81
C LYS A 33 -14.43 14.92 1.81
N ALA A 34 -13.63 14.87 2.88
CA ALA A 34 -12.42 15.67 3.03
C ALA A 34 -11.36 15.45 1.92
N ASN A 35 -11.43 14.31 1.22
CA ASN A 35 -10.47 13.94 0.18
C ASN A 35 -10.98 14.20 -1.25
N ARG A 36 -12.22 14.67 -1.41
CA ARG A 36 -12.85 14.85 -2.75
C ARG A 36 -12.36 16.08 -3.51
N SER A 37 -11.68 17.01 -2.86
CA SER A 37 -11.06 18.15 -3.53
C SER A 37 -9.85 17.71 -4.36
N THR A 38 -9.48 18.45 -5.41
CA THR A 38 -8.30 18.14 -6.24
C THR A 38 -7.03 18.02 -5.40
N SER A 39 -6.84 18.92 -4.43
CA SER A 39 -5.70 18.89 -3.50
C SER A 39 -5.77 17.69 -2.53
N GLY A 40 -6.97 17.35 -2.05
CA GLY A 40 -7.19 16.19 -1.18
C GLY A 40 -6.93 14.87 -1.89
N TYR A 41 -7.35 14.76 -3.15
CA TYR A 41 -7.11 13.60 -3.99
C TYR A 41 -5.62 13.44 -4.33
N MET A 42 -4.93 14.53 -4.68
CA MET A 42 -3.47 14.51 -4.87
C MET A 42 -2.74 14.04 -3.61
N SER A 43 -3.15 14.52 -2.43
CA SER A 43 -2.60 14.06 -1.15
C SER A 43 -2.86 12.56 -0.91
N SER A 44 -4.02 12.06 -1.36
CA SER A 44 -4.37 10.64 -1.27
C SER A 44 -3.49 9.78 -2.18
N LEU A 45 -3.23 10.22 -3.42
CA LEU A 45 -2.33 9.54 -4.36
C LEU A 45 -0.88 9.51 -3.85
N ILE A 46 -0.38 10.62 -3.29
CA ILE A 46 0.95 10.66 -2.66
C ILE A 46 0.99 9.67 -1.50
N GLY A 47 -0.03 9.66 -0.65
CA GLY A 47 -0.16 8.69 0.44
C GLY A 47 -0.16 7.23 -0.04
N ALA A 48 -0.85 6.93 -1.14
CA ALA A 48 -0.88 5.61 -1.75
C ALA A 48 0.51 5.19 -2.24
N PHE A 49 1.20 6.09 -2.94
CA PHE A 49 2.55 5.85 -3.45
C PHE A 49 3.56 5.63 -2.31
N SER A 50 3.49 6.44 -1.25
CA SER A 50 4.31 6.25 -0.05
C SER A 50 4.01 4.92 0.65
N ALA A 51 2.74 4.49 0.71
CA ALA A 51 2.36 3.21 1.28
C ALA A 51 2.91 2.03 0.47
N VAL A 52 2.89 2.11 -0.86
CA VAL A 52 3.48 1.09 -1.75
C VAL A 52 4.98 0.98 -1.53
N ILE A 53 5.71 2.10 -1.52
CA ILE A 53 7.16 2.10 -1.26
C ILE A 53 7.46 1.48 0.09
N LEU A 54 6.75 1.92 1.14
CA LEU A 54 6.96 1.41 2.50
C LEU A 54 6.67 -0.09 2.58
N SER A 55 5.59 -0.55 1.94
CA SER A 55 5.24 -1.97 1.89
C SER A 55 6.34 -2.79 1.23
N ASN A 56 6.85 -2.32 0.08
CA ASN A 56 7.92 -3.00 -0.64
C ASN A 56 9.24 -3.03 0.17
N LEU A 57 9.56 -1.97 0.91
CA LEU A 57 10.72 -1.95 1.81
C LEU A 57 10.57 -2.94 2.98
N ILE A 58 9.38 -3.02 3.58
CA ILE A 58 9.08 -3.98 4.65
C ILE A 58 9.19 -5.41 4.10
N LEU A 59 8.63 -5.67 2.92
CA LEU A 59 8.70 -7.00 2.30
C LEU A 59 10.14 -7.36 1.93
N LEU A 60 10.93 -6.42 1.41
CA LEU A 60 12.36 -6.65 1.19
C LEU A 60 13.04 -7.10 2.50
N PHE A 61 12.76 -6.45 3.62
CA PHE A 61 13.32 -6.85 4.91
C PHE A 61 12.84 -8.23 5.38
N VAL A 62 11.57 -8.57 5.18
CA VAL A 62 10.99 -9.86 5.55
C VAL A 62 11.57 -11.00 4.70
N PHE A 63 11.68 -10.80 3.38
CA PHE A 63 12.10 -11.85 2.45
C PHE A 63 13.62 -11.92 2.24
N PHE A 64 14.39 -10.86 2.53
CA PHE A 64 15.84 -10.78 2.31
C PHE A 64 16.65 -10.37 3.55
N ARG A 65 16.17 -10.72 4.75
CA ARG A 65 16.78 -10.29 6.04
C ARG A 65 18.30 -10.48 6.15
N THR A 66 18.86 -11.53 5.55
CA THR A 66 20.30 -11.87 5.62
C THR A 66 21.01 -11.73 4.27
N GLY A 67 20.39 -11.05 3.29
CA GLY A 67 20.89 -10.95 1.91
C GLY A 67 20.58 -12.15 1.02
N SER A 68 19.98 -13.22 1.56
CA SER A 68 19.47 -14.36 0.81
C SER A 68 17.94 -14.37 0.78
N TYR A 69 17.35 -14.77 -0.34
CA TYR A 69 15.89 -14.89 -0.48
C TYR A 69 15.35 -16.06 0.34
N TYR A 70 14.44 -15.76 1.28
CA TYR A 70 13.71 -16.76 2.05
C TYR A 70 12.35 -17.04 1.39
N ASN A 71 12.20 -18.21 0.79
CA ASN A 71 10.91 -18.64 0.28
C ASN A 71 9.99 -19.09 1.43
N HIS A 72 9.03 -18.24 1.80
CA HIS A 72 8.05 -18.51 2.85
C HIS A 72 6.81 -19.27 2.33
N GLY A 73 6.76 -19.67 1.06
CA GLY A 73 5.60 -20.33 0.45
C GLY A 73 4.31 -19.51 0.60
N ILE A 74 3.20 -20.17 0.95
CA ILE A 74 1.90 -19.51 1.13
C ILE A 74 1.87 -18.51 2.30
N ILE A 75 2.71 -18.72 3.31
CA ILE A 75 2.85 -17.82 4.47
C ILE A 75 3.44 -16.48 4.01
N GLY A 76 4.32 -16.50 3.01
CA GLY A 76 4.86 -15.28 2.40
C GLY A 76 3.77 -14.40 1.78
N VAL A 77 2.78 -15.02 1.13
CA VAL A 77 1.64 -14.30 0.55
C VAL A 77 0.82 -13.61 1.64
N TYR A 78 0.63 -14.28 2.79
CA TYR A 78 -0.05 -13.70 3.94
C TYR A 78 0.69 -12.48 4.50
N TYR A 79 2.02 -12.54 4.64
CA TYR A 79 2.82 -11.40 5.08
C TYR A 79 2.76 -10.21 4.11
N ALA A 80 2.75 -10.47 2.81
CA ALA A 80 2.58 -9.43 1.79
C ALA A 80 1.22 -8.73 1.91
N LEU A 81 0.14 -9.51 1.98
CA LEU A 81 -1.21 -8.98 2.16
C LEU A 81 -1.34 -8.12 3.41
N LEU A 82 -0.84 -8.61 4.53
CA LEU A 82 -0.91 -7.90 5.80
C LEU A 82 -0.11 -6.58 5.75
N THR A 83 1.06 -6.61 5.11
CA THR A 83 1.92 -5.43 4.97
C THR A 83 1.23 -4.36 4.13
N TYR A 84 0.73 -4.70 2.95
CA TYR A 84 -0.03 -3.76 2.12
C TYR A 84 -1.25 -3.21 2.88
N ALA A 85 -2.06 -4.09 3.49
CA ALA A 85 -3.26 -3.67 4.22
C ALA A 85 -2.92 -2.65 5.32
N ILE A 86 -1.94 -2.93 6.17
CA ILE A 86 -1.54 -2.04 7.27
C ILE A 86 -1.02 -0.70 6.72
N SER A 87 -0.10 -0.74 5.73
CA SER A 87 0.47 0.49 5.17
C SER A 87 -0.58 1.37 4.50
N PHE A 88 -1.52 0.80 3.75
CA PHE A 88 -2.61 1.54 3.12
C PHE A 88 -3.60 2.11 4.15
N ILE A 89 -3.95 1.35 5.21
CA ILE A 89 -4.81 1.84 6.30
C ILE A 89 -4.17 3.04 7.01
N ILE A 90 -2.89 2.91 7.42
CA ILE A 90 -2.16 3.99 8.11
C ILE A 90 -2.11 5.24 7.24
N SER A 91 -1.77 5.07 5.96
CA SER A 91 -1.72 6.17 5.00
C SER A 91 -3.08 6.86 4.84
N GLY A 92 -4.14 6.07 4.66
CA GLY A 92 -5.49 6.60 4.44
C GLY A 92 -6.04 7.37 5.64
N VAL A 93 -5.82 6.84 6.84
CA VAL A 93 -6.17 7.53 8.10
C VAL A 93 -5.38 8.83 8.23
N THR A 94 -4.07 8.80 8.01
CA THR A 94 -3.19 9.96 8.15
C THR A 94 -3.58 11.08 7.18
N ILE A 95 -3.74 10.77 5.89
CA ILE A 95 -4.13 11.74 4.87
C ILE A 95 -5.53 12.30 5.15
N SER A 96 -6.49 11.45 5.53
CA SER A 96 -7.84 11.91 5.85
C SER A 96 -7.87 12.88 7.03
N ILE A 97 -7.05 12.65 8.07
CA ILE A 97 -6.90 13.57 9.19
C ILE A 97 -6.29 14.91 8.75
N ILE A 98 -5.23 14.88 7.93
CA ILE A 98 -4.56 16.07 7.41
C ILE A 98 -5.53 16.90 6.56
N ASN A 99 -6.22 16.27 5.62
CA ASN A 99 -7.17 16.94 4.73
C ASN A 99 -8.35 17.54 5.49
N LYS A 100 -8.90 16.81 6.47
CA LYS A 100 -9.99 17.33 7.32
C LYS A 100 -9.56 18.54 8.15
N LYS A 101 -8.30 18.61 8.59
CA LYS A 101 -7.76 19.79 9.29
C LYS A 101 -7.61 20.99 8.35
N ARG A 102 -7.17 20.76 7.10
CA ARG A 102 -7.03 21.81 6.07
C ARG A 102 -8.39 22.38 5.64
N GLU A 103 -9.39 21.53 5.44
CA GLU A 103 -10.77 21.95 5.12
C GLU A 103 -11.29 22.94 6.19
N LYS A 104 -11.19 22.58 7.47
CA LYS A 104 -11.60 23.45 8.60
C LYS A 104 -10.83 24.77 8.73
N GLN A 105 -9.62 24.85 8.21
CA GLN A 105 -8.82 26.08 8.22
C GLN A 105 -9.18 27.01 7.06
N SER A 106 -9.62 26.46 5.93
CA SER A 106 -10.06 27.25 4.78
C SER A 106 -11.43 27.91 4.97
N ASP A 107 -12.26 27.38 5.88
CA ASP A 107 -13.60 27.90 6.19
C ASP A 107 -13.60 29.02 7.28
N LYS A 108 -12.42 29.38 7.80
CA LYS A 108 -12.23 30.45 8.80
C LYS A 108 -11.61 31.67 8.16
#